data_AF-A0A920I005-F1
#
_entry.id   AF-A0A920I005-F1
#
_cell.length_a   1.000
_cell.length_b   1.000
_cell.length_c   1.000
_cell.angle_alpha   90.00
_cell.angle_beta   90.00
_cell.angle_gamma   90.00
#
_symmetry.space_group_name_H-M   'P 1'
#
loop_
_entity.id
_entity.type
_entity.pdbx_description
1 polymer ?
#
loop_
_entity_poly.entity_id
_entity_poly.type
_entity_poly.pdbx_seq_one_letter_code
_entity_poly.pdbx_strand_id
1 'polypeptide(L)'
;MLPTDPTNLTLDECDRLVPAALDGKTVHVGHYLEPRLVYTTEGYLTAPTAVEGRRTMHIGIDLFAPDGRPVHAPLEGEVVTAIDRANPQDYGGTVVLRHTTDDGDAFFTLYGHLDPASIAGLKTGDRLGSGALFATLGSSAVNGGWQPHLHFQLAMCLPDGETASVDDWPGVADADDLAYFSALYPNPADLLGLAPDKLVYDAADTDSLIEARKHRFGANLKLSYRKPLQILRGWRHYLYDQHGRTHLTPTTTCRMSVTRIHASPL
;
A
#
# COMPACT_ATOMS: atom_id res chain seq x y z
N MET A 1 15.76 7.59 -8.43
CA MET A 1 15.49 7.49 -9.89
C MET A 1 14.14 6.80 -10.04
N LEU A 2 13.22 7.28 -10.87
CA LEU A 2 11.92 6.61 -11.02
C LEU A 2 12.08 5.28 -11.77
N PRO A 3 11.22 4.27 -11.50
CA PRO A 3 11.28 2.99 -12.21
C PRO A 3 11.11 3.21 -13.71
N THR A 4 11.70 2.34 -14.53
CA THR A 4 11.51 2.43 -15.97
C THR A 4 10.11 1.98 -16.36
N ASP A 5 9.72 0.79 -15.93
CA ASP A 5 8.36 0.26 -16.07
C ASP A 5 7.56 0.57 -14.78
N PRO A 6 6.43 1.30 -14.84
CA PRO A 6 5.60 1.54 -13.65
C PRO A 6 5.01 0.29 -13.04
N THR A 7 4.81 -0.73 -13.86
CA THR A 7 4.09 -1.95 -13.51
C THR A 7 5.03 -3.07 -13.07
N ASN A 8 6.35 -2.86 -13.17
CA ASN A 8 7.33 -3.81 -12.70
C ASN A 8 8.46 -3.07 -12.01
N LEU A 9 8.37 -3.01 -10.69
CA LEU A 9 9.40 -2.41 -9.85
C LEU A 9 10.43 -3.48 -9.47
N THR A 10 11.60 -3.44 -10.10
CA THR A 10 12.67 -4.40 -9.83
C THR A 10 13.31 -4.15 -8.45
N LEU A 11 13.88 -5.18 -7.82
CA LEU A 11 14.59 -5.03 -6.54
C LEU A 11 15.72 -3.98 -6.64
N ASP A 12 16.48 -3.95 -7.74
CA ASP A 12 17.50 -2.93 -7.96
C ASP A 12 16.93 -1.50 -8.05
N GLU A 13 15.71 -1.34 -8.57
CA GLU A 13 15.03 -0.04 -8.62
C GLU A 13 14.45 0.34 -7.25
N CYS A 14 13.88 -0.64 -6.52
CA CYS A 14 13.50 -0.48 -5.13
C CYS A 14 14.67 -0.01 -4.28
N ASP A 15 15.82 -0.68 -4.36
CA ASP A 15 17.02 -0.36 -3.58
C ASP A 15 17.55 1.03 -3.94
N ARG A 16 17.41 1.46 -5.19
CA ARG A 16 17.77 2.83 -5.60
C ARG A 16 16.76 3.89 -5.17
N LEU A 17 15.51 3.53 -4.94
CA LEU A 17 14.46 4.42 -4.44
C LEU A 17 14.52 4.54 -2.92
N VAL A 18 14.91 3.45 -2.25
CA VAL A 18 14.90 3.30 -0.80
C VAL A 18 16.30 2.90 -0.27
N PRO A 19 17.39 3.58 -0.68
CA PRO A 19 18.76 3.10 -0.45
C PRO A 19 19.17 3.03 1.02
N ALA A 20 18.55 3.84 1.88
CA ALA A 20 18.87 3.85 3.31
C ALA A 20 18.06 2.83 4.13
N ALA A 21 17.02 2.18 3.58
CA ALA A 21 16.36 1.08 4.29
C ALA A 21 17.33 -0.10 4.51
N LEU A 22 18.34 -0.24 3.65
CA LEU A 22 19.31 -1.33 3.69
C LEU A 22 20.51 -1.06 4.62
N ASP A 23 20.68 0.17 5.14
CA ASP A 23 21.77 0.49 6.08
C ASP A 23 21.44 0.13 7.54
N GLY A 24 20.19 -0.29 7.79
CA GLY A 24 19.67 -0.74 9.08
C GLY A 24 19.42 0.37 10.11
N LYS A 25 19.70 1.64 9.76
CA LYS A 25 19.56 2.82 10.63
C LYS A 25 18.35 3.67 10.27
N THR A 26 17.98 3.71 8.99
CA THR A 26 16.88 4.53 8.49
C THR A 26 15.71 3.65 8.07
N VAL A 27 14.50 3.97 8.52
CA VAL A 27 13.26 3.35 8.00
C VAL A 27 12.67 4.30 6.98
N HIS A 28 12.25 3.77 5.84
CA HIS A 28 11.49 4.54 4.85
C HIS A 28 10.03 4.18 4.94
N VAL A 29 9.17 5.17 4.76
CA VAL A 29 7.73 5.00 4.94
C VAL A 29 7.02 5.14 3.62
N GLY A 30 6.30 4.08 3.21
CA GLY A 30 5.26 4.15 2.20
C GLY A 30 3.97 4.69 2.82
N HIS A 31 3.34 5.65 2.15
CA HIS A 31 2.24 6.42 2.72
C HIS A 31 0.88 5.70 2.59
N TYR A 32 -0.03 6.01 3.52
CA TYR A 32 -1.42 5.60 3.48
C TYR A 32 -2.18 6.25 2.31
N LEU A 33 -3.02 5.47 1.62
CA LEU A 33 -3.71 5.83 0.37
C LEU A 33 -2.77 6.20 -0.79
N GLU A 34 -1.52 5.76 -0.75
CA GLU A 34 -0.60 5.96 -1.87
C GLU A 34 -1.00 5.09 -3.08
N PRO A 35 -1.19 5.68 -4.28
CA PRO A 35 -1.47 4.91 -5.49
C PRO A 35 -0.19 4.24 -5.99
N ARG A 36 -0.24 2.94 -6.22
CA ARG A 36 0.90 2.16 -6.70
C ARG A 36 0.51 1.26 -7.88
N LEU A 37 1.37 1.26 -8.89
CA LEU A 37 1.14 0.57 -10.16
C LEU A 37 1.73 -0.83 -10.22
N VAL A 38 2.45 -1.24 -9.16
CA VAL A 38 3.18 -2.52 -9.05
C VAL A 38 2.28 -3.71 -8.73
N TYR A 39 1.03 -3.45 -8.36
CA TYR A 39 0.01 -4.48 -8.10
C TYR A 39 -0.53 -5.02 -9.42
N THR A 40 0.13 -6.04 -9.98
CA THR A 40 -0.11 -6.45 -11.38
C THR A 40 -0.62 -7.87 -11.56
N THR A 41 -0.62 -8.69 -10.52
CA THR A 41 -1.19 -10.04 -10.59
C THR A 41 -2.71 -9.98 -10.78
N GLU A 42 -3.29 -11.07 -11.28
CA GLU A 42 -4.74 -11.18 -11.49
C GLU A 42 -5.54 -10.95 -10.21
N GLY A 43 -4.96 -11.26 -9.04
CA GLY A 43 -5.57 -11.00 -7.74
C GLY A 43 -5.92 -9.53 -7.51
N TYR A 44 -5.24 -8.58 -8.15
CA TYR A 44 -5.53 -7.15 -7.99
C TYR A 44 -6.57 -6.60 -8.97
N LEU A 45 -7.01 -7.38 -9.94
CA LEU A 45 -8.03 -6.95 -10.89
C LEU A 45 -9.42 -6.95 -10.23
N THR A 46 -10.18 -5.87 -10.44
CA THR A 46 -11.60 -5.76 -10.05
C THR A 46 -12.53 -5.95 -11.26
N ALA A 47 -11.94 -6.08 -12.46
CA ALA A 47 -12.62 -6.28 -13.73
C ALA A 47 -11.74 -7.15 -14.66
N PRO A 48 -12.21 -7.58 -15.84
CA PRO A 48 -11.45 -8.45 -16.73
C PRO A 48 -10.08 -7.89 -17.16
N THR A 49 -9.92 -6.55 -17.16
CA THR A 49 -8.66 -5.89 -17.50
C THR A 49 -8.34 -4.74 -16.56
N ALA A 50 -7.04 -4.40 -16.45
CA ALA A 50 -6.59 -3.28 -15.62
C ALA A 50 -7.08 -1.89 -16.06
N VAL A 51 -7.59 -1.78 -17.30
CA VAL A 51 -8.22 -0.56 -17.83
C VAL A 51 -9.66 -0.44 -17.32
N GLU A 52 -10.33 -1.58 -17.14
CA GLU A 52 -11.69 -1.61 -16.61
C GLU A 52 -11.73 -1.51 -15.09
N GLY A 53 -10.73 -2.06 -14.38
CA GLY A 53 -10.68 -2.00 -12.92
C GLY A 53 -9.47 -2.71 -12.32
N ARG A 54 -8.83 -2.07 -11.34
CA ARG A 54 -7.69 -2.62 -10.61
C ARG A 54 -7.46 -1.89 -9.30
N ARG A 55 -7.21 -2.67 -8.25
CA ARG A 55 -6.79 -2.18 -6.93
C ARG A 55 -5.39 -1.59 -7.03
N THR A 56 -5.26 -0.31 -6.64
CA THR A 56 -4.00 0.44 -6.72
C THR A 56 -3.72 1.29 -5.49
N MET A 57 -4.75 1.56 -4.68
CA MET A 57 -4.63 2.41 -3.49
C MET A 57 -4.17 1.58 -2.31
N HIS A 58 -2.97 1.83 -1.80
CA HIS A 58 -2.46 1.13 -0.62
C HIS A 58 -3.22 1.59 0.64
N ILE A 59 -3.81 0.66 1.39
CA ILE A 59 -4.66 0.97 2.55
C ILE A 59 -4.01 0.59 3.89
N GLY A 60 -2.67 0.54 3.89
CA GLY A 60 -1.84 0.43 5.09
C GLY A 60 -0.75 1.49 5.10
N ILE A 61 0.26 1.28 5.93
CA ILE A 61 1.54 1.98 5.90
C ILE A 61 2.63 0.94 5.74
N ASP A 62 3.59 1.20 4.85
CA ASP A 62 4.72 0.31 4.66
C ASP A 62 5.97 0.87 5.33
N LEU A 63 6.65 0.04 6.12
CA LEU A 63 7.91 0.39 6.78
C LEU A 63 9.04 -0.44 6.16
N PHE A 64 9.78 0.15 5.23
CA PHE A 64 10.90 -0.51 4.55
C PHE A 64 12.12 -0.57 5.47
N ALA A 65 12.63 -1.78 5.67
CA ALA A 65 13.78 -2.09 6.52
C ALA A 65 14.38 -3.44 6.10
N PRO A 66 15.60 -3.80 6.54
CA PRO A 66 16.22 -5.06 6.14
C PRO A 66 15.40 -6.28 6.61
N ASP A 67 15.51 -7.38 5.87
CA ASP A 67 14.94 -8.66 6.28
C ASP A 67 15.51 -9.12 7.64
N GLY A 68 14.74 -9.95 8.34
CA GLY A 68 15.06 -10.40 9.69
C GLY A 68 14.91 -9.33 10.77
N ARG A 69 14.54 -8.08 10.43
CA ARG A 69 14.33 -7.03 11.44
C ARG A 69 13.19 -7.43 12.40
N PRO A 70 13.38 -7.29 13.73
CA PRO A 70 12.34 -7.60 14.71
C PRO A 70 11.07 -6.76 14.56
N VAL A 71 9.91 -7.40 14.71
CA VAL A 71 8.59 -6.76 14.72
C VAL A 71 7.95 -6.98 16.10
N HIS A 72 7.51 -5.87 16.70
CA HIS A 72 6.94 -5.84 18.04
C HIS A 72 5.46 -5.44 17.98
N ALA A 73 4.65 -6.00 18.88
CA ALA A 73 3.26 -5.59 19.01
C ALA A 73 3.19 -4.19 19.64
N PRO A 74 2.59 -3.18 18.99
CA PRO A 74 2.49 -1.82 19.55
C PRO A 74 1.60 -1.81 20.79
N LEU A 75 0.55 -2.64 20.80
CA LEU A 75 -0.42 -2.77 21.87
C LEU A 75 -0.53 -4.23 22.30
N GLU A 76 -1.07 -4.47 23.49
CA GLU A 76 -1.49 -5.82 23.83
C GLU A 76 -2.58 -6.30 22.86
N GLY A 77 -2.57 -7.59 22.52
CA GLY A 77 -3.52 -8.13 21.57
C GLY A 77 -3.62 -9.64 21.62
N GLU A 78 -4.67 -10.14 21.00
CA GLU A 78 -4.95 -11.57 20.82
C GLU A 78 -4.74 -11.92 19.34
N VAL A 79 -4.01 -12.99 19.06
CA VAL A 79 -3.79 -13.48 17.69
C VAL A 79 -5.12 -13.98 17.14
N VAL A 80 -5.58 -13.36 16.06
CA VAL A 80 -6.77 -13.80 15.32
C VAL A 80 -6.37 -14.85 14.28
N THR A 81 -5.37 -14.53 13.47
CA THR A 81 -4.79 -15.44 12.48
C THR A 81 -3.28 -15.22 12.36
N ALA A 82 -2.57 -16.30 12.03
CA ALA A 82 -1.14 -16.32 11.74
C ALA A 82 -0.92 -17.34 10.61
N ILE A 83 -0.70 -16.85 9.39
CA ILE A 83 -0.70 -17.67 8.18
C ILE A 83 0.41 -17.26 7.21
N ASP A 84 0.74 -18.14 6.28
CA ASP A 84 1.61 -17.84 5.14
C ASP A 84 0.79 -17.66 3.86
N ARG A 85 0.79 -16.43 3.33
CA ARG A 85 0.18 -16.02 2.06
C ARG A 85 1.23 -16.09 0.94
N ALA A 86 1.66 -17.30 0.59
CA ALA A 86 2.82 -17.55 -0.28
C ALA A 86 2.64 -17.21 -1.77
N ASN A 87 1.49 -16.64 -2.18
CA ASN A 87 1.26 -16.29 -3.58
C ASN A 87 2.19 -15.15 -4.03
N PRO A 88 2.59 -15.11 -5.32
CA PRO A 88 3.35 -13.98 -5.85
C PRO A 88 2.62 -12.65 -5.65
N GLN A 89 3.36 -11.63 -5.20
CA GLN A 89 2.87 -10.31 -4.81
C GLN A 89 1.86 -10.30 -3.65
N ASP A 90 1.63 -11.42 -2.97
CA ASP A 90 0.78 -11.45 -1.78
C ASP A 90 1.60 -11.13 -0.50
N TYR A 91 1.05 -11.34 0.69
CA TYR A 91 1.67 -10.89 1.93
C TYR A 91 2.83 -11.75 2.45
N GLY A 92 2.97 -13.02 2.04
CA GLY A 92 3.83 -13.96 2.77
C GLY A 92 3.36 -14.15 4.23
N GLY A 93 4.28 -14.20 5.19
CA GLY A 93 3.93 -14.30 6.60
C GLY A 93 3.02 -13.16 7.04
N THR A 94 1.84 -13.50 7.55
CA THR A 94 0.78 -12.55 7.92
C THR A 94 0.25 -12.86 9.30
N VAL A 95 0.15 -11.85 10.15
CA VAL A 95 -0.48 -11.94 11.48
C VAL A 95 -1.55 -10.87 11.58
N VAL A 96 -2.70 -11.24 12.16
CA VAL A 96 -3.74 -10.30 12.57
C VAL A 96 -3.90 -10.35 14.07
N LEU A 97 -3.83 -9.20 14.73
CA LEU A 97 -4.07 -9.05 16.15
C LEU A 97 -5.40 -8.34 16.39
N ARG A 98 -6.18 -8.85 17.35
CA ARG A 98 -7.35 -8.18 17.91
C ARG A 98 -6.92 -7.40 19.14
N HIS A 99 -7.38 -6.16 19.22
CA HIS A 99 -7.20 -5.25 20.34
C HIS A 99 -8.56 -4.86 20.92
N THR A 100 -8.54 -4.19 22.06
CA THR A 100 -9.74 -3.68 22.72
C THR A 100 -9.42 -2.28 23.24
N THR A 101 -10.28 -1.31 22.94
CA THR A 101 -10.18 0.06 23.46
C THR A 101 -10.57 0.09 24.94
N ASP A 102 -10.30 1.20 25.62
CA ASP A 102 -10.71 1.41 27.02
C ASP A 102 -12.25 1.33 27.18
N ASP A 103 -13.01 1.68 26.13
CA ASP A 103 -14.48 1.61 26.10
C ASP A 103 -15.02 0.21 25.77
N GLY A 104 -14.14 -0.75 25.48
CA GLY A 104 -14.49 -2.15 25.20
C GLY A 104 -14.73 -2.49 23.73
N ASP A 105 -14.58 -1.52 22.83
CA ASP A 105 -14.71 -1.73 21.39
C ASP A 105 -13.50 -2.48 20.82
N ALA A 106 -13.76 -3.45 19.94
CA ALA A 106 -12.70 -4.19 19.26
C ALA A 106 -12.22 -3.46 18.01
N PHE A 107 -10.91 -3.50 17.79
CA PHE A 107 -10.26 -3.13 16.53
C PHE A 107 -9.11 -4.09 16.25
N PHE A 108 -8.54 -4.04 15.06
CA PHE A 108 -7.60 -5.04 14.60
C PHE A 108 -6.40 -4.42 13.90
N THR A 109 -5.25 -5.08 13.98
CA THR A 109 -4.07 -4.72 13.21
C THR A 109 -3.58 -5.89 12.38
N LEU A 110 -3.18 -5.64 11.14
CA LEU A 110 -2.56 -6.61 10.24
C LEU A 110 -1.09 -6.27 10.04
N TYR A 111 -0.27 -7.32 10.07
CA TYR A 111 1.18 -7.30 9.85
C TYR A 111 1.48 -8.25 8.70
N GLY A 112 1.77 -7.71 7.52
CA GLY A 112 2.16 -8.47 6.34
C GLY A 112 3.68 -8.45 6.09
N HIS A 113 4.13 -9.27 5.16
CA HIS A 113 5.52 -9.40 4.71
C HIS A 113 6.49 -9.86 5.80
N LEU A 114 5.98 -10.61 6.77
CA LEU A 114 6.77 -11.27 7.82
C LEU A 114 7.45 -12.54 7.27
N ASP A 115 8.47 -13.01 7.97
CA ASP A 115 9.04 -14.33 7.75
C ASP A 115 8.08 -15.40 8.27
N PRO A 116 7.53 -16.30 7.42
CA PRO A 116 6.65 -17.39 7.84
C PRO A 116 7.25 -18.26 8.96
N ALA A 117 8.57 -18.45 8.97
CA ALA A 117 9.24 -19.24 10.00
C ALA A 117 9.19 -18.55 11.38
N SER A 118 9.20 -17.21 11.41
CA SER A 118 9.15 -16.44 12.67
C SER A 118 7.79 -16.50 13.35
N ILE A 119 6.71 -16.71 12.59
CA ILE A 119 5.32 -16.74 13.08
C ILE A 119 4.78 -18.16 13.25
N ALA A 120 5.51 -19.20 12.86
CA ALA A 120 5.05 -20.59 12.88
C ALA A 120 4.66 -21.11 14.28
N GLY A 121 5.13 -20.46 15.34
CA GLY A 121 4.77 -20.77 16.72
C GLY A 121 3.47 -20.13 17.21
N LEU A 122 2.96 -19.11 16.52
CA LEU A 122 1.76 -18.37 16.91
C LEU A 122 0.50 -19.14 16.53
N LYS A 123 -0.50 -19.10 17.41
CA LYS A 123 -1.79 -19.74 17.23
C LYS A 123 -2.91 -18.76 17.51
N THR A 124 -4.05 -18.96 16.85
CA THR A 124 -5.28 -18.23 17.16
C THR A 124 -5.60 -18.35 18.66
N GLY A 125 -5.86 -17.21 19.30
CA GLY A 125 -6.10 -17.08 20.73
C GLY A 125 -4.87 -16.80 21.59
N ASP A 126 -3.65 -16.88 21.04
CA ASP A 126 -2.44 -16.50 21.77
C ASP A 126 -2.47 -15.02 22.13
N ARG A 127 -1.99 -14.67 23.33
CA ARG A 127 -1.95 -13.28 23.82
C ARG A 127 -0.53 -12.73 23.75
N LEU A 128 -0.40 -11.57 23.12
CA LEU A 128 0.84 -10.79 23.05
C LEU A 128 0.69 -9.55 23.92
N GLY A 129 1.69 -9.28 24.77
CA GLY A 129 1.77 -8.03 25.52
C GLY A 129 2.24 -6.87 24.64
N SER A 130 1.93 -5.63 25.04
CA SER A 130 2.51 -4.45 24.39
C SER A 130 4.05 -4.53 24.45
N GLY A 131 4.70 -4.23 23.32
CA GLY A 131 6.14 -4.33 23.13
C GLY A 131 6.68 -5.74 22.91
N ALA A 132 5.84 -6.78 22.93
CA ALA A 132 6.30 -8.15 22.72
C ALA A 132 6.86 -8.34 21.30
N LEU A 133 8.07 -8.90 21.21
CA LEU A 133 8.61 -9.42 19.96
C LEU A 133 7.82 -10.67 19.56
N PHE A 134 7.24 -10.69 18.37
CA PHE A 134 6.43 -11.82 17.91
C PHE A 134 6.75 -12.29 16.48
N ALA A 135 7.49 -11.50 15.70
CA ALA A 135 7.83 -11.83 14.32
C ALA A 135 9.11 -11.12 13.87
N THR A 136 9.60 -11.48 12.69
CA THR A 136 10.65 -10.78 11.96
C THR A 136 10.22 -10.52 10.52
N LEU A 137 10.79 -9.51 9.86
CA LEU A 137 10.53 -9.24 8.43
C LEU A 137 11.03 -10.39 7.54
N GLY A 138 10.25 -10.73 6.52
CA GLY A 138 10.60 -11.73 5.53
C GLY A 138 11.49 -11.16 4.43
N SER A 139 12.36 -12.00 3.87
CA SER A 139 13.09 -11.66 2.65
C SER A 139 12.18 -11.69 1.42
N SER A 140 12.64 -11.13 0.30
CA SER A 140 11.90 -11.17 -0.97
C SER A 140 11.59 -12.59 -1.45
N ALA A 141 12.31 -13.61 -0.95
CA ALA A 141 12.06 -15.00 -1.30
C ALA A 141 10.82 -15.60 -0.62
N VAL A 142 10.36 -15.01 0.49
CA VAL A 142 9.29 -15.56 1.33
C VAL A 142 8.13 -14.59 1.57
N ASN A 143 8.30 -13.31 1.24
CA ASN A 143 7.29 -12.27 1.50
C ASN A 143 6.38 -11.96 0.30
N GLY A 144 6.39 -12.79 -0.76
CA GLY A 144 5.66 -12.55 -2.01
C GLY A 144 6.50 -11.88 -3.12
N GLY A 145 7.81 -11.71 -2.96
CA GLY A 145 8.68 -11.09 -3.97
C GLY A 145 8.89 -9.59 -3.78
N TRP A 146 8.40 -9.03 -2.68
CA TRP A 146 8.52 -7.61 -2.37
C TRP A 146 9.89 -7.28 -1.78
N GLN A 147 10.36 -6.03 -1.96
CA GLN A 147 11.49 -5.54 -1.17
C GLN A 147 11.14 -5.70 0.33
N PRO A 148 12.04 -6.14 1.20
CA PRO A 148 11.73 -6.32 2.63
C PRO A 148 11.12 -5.06 3.27
N HIS A 149 9.94 -5.21 3.86
CA HIS A 149 9.21 -4.17 4.56
C HIS A 149 8.14 -4.79 5.47
N LEU A 150 7.59 -4.01 6.40
CA LEU A 150 6.35 -4.35 7.11
C LEU A 150 5.18 -3.67 6.40
N HIS A 151 4.15 -4.41 6.01
CA HIS A 151 2.83 -3.82 5.73
C HIS A 151 2.05 -3.78 7.04
N PHE A 152 1.75 -2.57 7.54
CA PHE A 152 1.00 -2.36 8.77
C PHE A 152 -0.34 -1.70 8.47
N GLN A 153 -1.44 -2.31 8.93
CA GLN A 153 -2.78 -1.83 8.63
C GLN A 153 -3.66 -1.91 9.87
N LEU A 154 -4.45 -0.85 10.09
CA LEU A 154 -5.49 -0.79 11.11
C LEU A 154 -6.83 -1.14 10.46
N ALA A 155 -7.68 -1.88 11.16
CA ALA A 155 -9.03 -2.22 10.72
C ALA A 155 -10.05 -2.08 11.85
N MET A 156 -11.23 -1.57 11.51
CA MET A 156 -12.36 -1.40 12.43
C MET A 156 -13.18 -2.68 12.61
N CYS A 157 -13.09 -3.62 11.66
CA CYS A 157 -13.74 -4.93 11.74
C CYS A 157 -12.93 -5.99 10.98
N LEU A 158 -13.21 -7.25 11.27
CA LEU A 158 -12.76 -8.36 10.42
C LEU A 158 -13.57 -8.34 9.11
N PRO A 159 -12.99 -8.72 7.97
CA PRO A 159 -13.74 -8.99 6.76
C PRO A 159 -14.80 -10.04 7.04
N ASP A 160 -16.04 -9.71 6.71
CA ASP A 160 -17.20 -10.58 6.84
C ASP A 160 -17.94 -10.66 5.49
N GLY A 161 -18.24 -11.88 5.04
CA GLY A 161 -18.98 -12.08 3.79
C GLY A 161 -18.83 -13.49 3.25
N GLU A 162 -19.72 -13.88 2.33
CA GLU A 162 -19.67 -15.19 1.67
C GLU A 162 -18.37 -15.41 0.87
N THR A 163 -17.72 -14.31 0.47
CA THR A 163 -16.50 -14.29 -0.35
C THR A 163 -15.27 -13.74 0.39
N ALA A 164 -15.40 -13.32 1.66
CA ALA A 164 -14.32 -12.71 2.43
C ALA A 164 -14.00 -13.56 3.66
N SER A 165 -12.72 -13.92 3.81
CA SER A 165 -12.21 -14.66 4.97
C SER A 165 -11.35 -13.74 5.83
N VAL A 166 -11.25 -14.06 7.13
CA VAL A 166 -10.24 -13.48 8.03
C VAL A 166 -8.82 -13.67 7.50
N ASP A 167 -8.60 -14.69 6.68
CA ASP A 167 -7.32 -14.98 6.03
C ASP A 167 -7.13 -14.20 4.72
N ASP A 168 -8.18 -13.56 4.18
CA ASP A 168 -8.15 -12.78 2.93
C ASP A 168 -8.45 -11.30 3.17
N TRP A 169 -7.56 -10.63 3.91
CA TRP A 169 -7.65 -9.20 4.15
C TRP A 169 -7.16 -8.36 2.96
N PRO A 170 -7.90 -7.32 2.55
CA PRO A 170 -7.46 -6.40 1.50
C PRO A 170 -6.36 -5.47 2.03
N GLY A 171 -5.23 -5.43 1.34
CA GLY A 171 -4.14 -4.45 1.60
C GLY A 171 -4.10 -3.31 0.60
N VAL A 172 -4.92 -3.44 -0.45
CA VAL A 172 -5.02 -2.51 -1.55
C VAL A 172 -6.50 -2.40 -1.93
N ALA A 173 -6.95 -1.19 -2.22
CA ALA A 173 -8.31 -0.88 -2.66
C ALA A 173 -8.32 -0.37 -4.11
N ASP A 174 -9.48 -0.53 -4.76
CA ASP A 174 -9.79 0.22 -5.97
C ASP A 174 -10.00 1.70 -5.61
N ALA A 175 -9.61 2.59 -6.50
CA ALA A 175 -9.78 4.01 -6.31
C ALA A 175 -11.26 4.43 -6.31
N ASP A 176 -12.14 3.63 -6.93
CA ASP A 176 -13.59 3.88 -6.91
C ASP A 176 -14.23 3.54 -5.55
N ASP A 177 -13.64 2.62 -4.79
CA ASP A 177 -14.14 2.16 -3.48
C ASP A 177 -13.41 2.79 -2.29
N LEU A 178 -12.54 3.78 -2.55
CA LEU A 178 -11.63 4.33 -1.54
C LEU A 178 -12.35 4.91 -0.33
N ALA A 179 -13.53 5.52 -0.51
CA ALA A 179 -14.32 6.06 0.58
C ALA A 179 -14.82 4.96 1.55
N TYR A 180 -15.13 3.77 1.01
CA TYR A 180 -15.54 2.62 1.81
C TYR A 180 -14.33 2.00 2.53
N PHE A 181 -13.25 1.71 1.80
CA PHE A 181 -12.07 1.08 2.38
C PHE A 181 -11.35 1.97 3.39
N SER A 182 -11.27 3.29 3.17
CA SER A 182 -10.64 4.20 4.16
C SER A 182 -11.43 4.36 5.45
N ALA A 183 -12.75 4.13 5.42
CA ALA A 183 -13.57 4.11 6.63
C ALA A 183 -13.37 2.81 7.45
N LEU A 184 -13.18 1.68 6.76
CA LEU A 184 -12.94 0.39 7.40
C LEU A 184 -11.49 0.20 7.86
N TYR A 185 -10.55 0.75 7.09
CA TYR A 185 -9.12 0.62 7.29
C TYR A 185 -8.48 2.00 7.43
N PRO A 186 -8.70 2.70 8.56
CA PRO A 186 -8.22 4.07 8.75
C PRO A 186 -6.69 4.14 8.85
N ASN A 187 -6.15 5.34 8.73
CA ASN A 187 -4.71 5.59 8.76
C ASN A 187 -4.08 5.06 10.08
N PRO A 188 -3.14 4.09 10.02
CA PRO A 188 -2.57 3.47 11.21
C PRO A 188 -1.40 4.26 11.83
N ALA A 189 -1.08 5.46 11.32
CA ALA A 189 0.11 6.23 11.71
C ALA A 189 0.25 6.48 13.22
N ASP A 190 -0.85 6.78 13.92
CA ASP A 190 -0.82 7.04 15.37
C ASP A 190 -0.34 5.81 16.18
N LEU A 191 -0.72 4.59 15.76
CA LEU A 191 -0.26 3.34 16.39
C LEU A 191 1.24 3.09 16.17
N LEU A 192 1.81 3.71 15.14
CA LEU A 192 3.25 3.68 14.85
C LEU A 192 4.00 4.86 15.50
N GLY A 193 3.31 5.77 16.19
CA GLY A 193 3.89 6.99 16.74
C GLY A 193 4.31 8.00 15.66
N LEU A 194 3.66 7.97 14.49
CA LEU A 194 3.95 8.82 13.35
C LEU A 194 2.86 9.87 13.17
N ALA A 195 3.20 11.00 12.57
CA ALA A 195 2.25 12.09 12.31
C ALA A 195 1.28 11.72 11.17
N PRO A 196 -0.03 11.49 11.42
CA PRO A 196 -0.95 10.98 10.41
C PRO A 196 -1.14 11.91 9.22
N ASP A 197 -1.14 13.22 9.47
CA ASP A 197 -1.27 14.29 8.47
C ASP A 197 -0.12 14.30 7.44
N LYS A 198 1.04 13.75 7.81
CA LYS A 198 2.21 13.67 6.92
C LYS A 198 2.29 12.37 6.13
N LEU A 199 1.54 11.35 6.55
CA LEU A 199 1.62 9.99 6.00
C LEU A 199 0.38 9.59 5.22
N VAL A 200 -0.46 10.56 4.85
CA VAL A 200 -1.55 10.35 3.90
C VAL A 200 -1.15 10.90 2.54
N TYR A 201 -1.37 10.12 1.48
CA TYR A 201 -1.29 10.63 0.13
C TYR A 201 -2.48 11.54 -0.13
N ASP A 202 -2.19 12.82 -0.37
CA ASP A 202 -3.17 13.80 -0.81
C ASP A 202 -2.88 14.18 -2.26
N ALA A 203 -3.81 13.84 -3.15
CA ALA A 203 -3.71 14.23 -4.55
C ALA A 203 -4.00 15.72 -4.67
N ALA A 204 -3.17 16.43 -5.45
CA ALA A 204 -3.40 17.85 -5.71
C ALA A 204 -4.82 18.10 -6.22
N ASP A 205 -5.48 19.14 -5.69
CA ASP A 205 -6.84 19.49 -6.08
C ASP A 205 -6.92 19.78 -7.59
N THR A 206 -7.73 18.98 -8.27
CA THR A 206 -7.86 19.02 -9.73
C THR A 206 -8.45 20.36 -10.18
N ASP A 207 -9.38 20.94 -9.41
CA ASP A 207 -10.03 22.20 -9.77
C ASP A 207 -9.04 23.37 -9.67
N SER A 208 -8.24 23.41 -8.61
CA SER A 208 -7.13 24.37 -8.46
C SER A 208 -6.11 24.26 -9.59
N LEU A 209 -5.78 23.03 -10.05
CA LEU A 209 -4.89 22.82 -11.19
C LEU A 209 -5.49 23.33 -12.51
N ILE A 210 -6.80 23.15 -12.70
CA ILE A 210 -7.54 23.67 -13.87
C ILE A 210 -7.54 25.20 -13.87
N GLU A 211 -7.79 25.85 -12.72
CA GLU A 211 -7.72 27.31 -12.62
C GLU A 211 -6.31 27.84 -12.88
N ALA A 212 -5.29 27.23 -12.25
CA ALA A 212 -3.89 27.59 -12.51
C ALA A 212 -3.52 27.46 -14.00
N ARG A 213 -4.08 26.45 -14.69
CA ARG A 213 -3.88 26.26 -16.13
C ARG A 213 -4.45 27.41 -16.96
N LYS A 214 -5.65 27.92 -16.62
CA LYS A 214 -6.28 29.05 -17.36
C LYS A 214 -5.43 30.32 -17.35
N HIS A 215 -4.62 30.51 -16.29
CA HIS A 215 -3.70 31.64 -16.19
C HIS A 215 -2.37 31.44 -16.94
N ARG A 216 -2.00 30.20 -17.28
CA ARG A 216 -0.68 29.86 -17.86
C ARG A 216 -0.74 29.45 -19.32
N PHE A 217 -1.87 28.98 -19.81
CA PHE A 217 -2.03 28.48 -21.18
C PHE A 217 -3.14 29.21 -21.91
N GLY A 218 -2.96 29.39 -23.22
CA GLY A 218 -3.98 29.98 -24.08
C GLY A 218 -5.22 29.08 -24.20
N ALA A 219 -6.39 29.71 -24.32
CA ALA A 219 -7.68 29.03 -24.44
C ALA A 219 -7.80 28.11 -25.68
N ASN A 220 -6.88 28.23 -26.64
CA ASN A 220 -6.79 27.36 -27.82
C ASN A 220 -6.27 25.95 -27.50
N LEU A 221 -5.67 25.71 -26.33
CA LEU A 221 -5.19 24.39 -25.91
C LEU A 221 -6.25 23.64 -25.09
N LYS A 222 -7.17 22.98 -25.81
CA LYS A 222 -8.31 22.24 -25.22
C LYS A 222 -7.88 21.00 -24.44
N LEU A 223 -8.66 20.65 -23.42
CA LEU A 223 -8.54 19.39 -22.70
C LEU A 223 -9.39 18.32 -23.40
N SER A 224 -8.86 17.10 -23.51
CA SER A 224 -9.48 16.01 -24.26
C SER A 224 -10.65 15.32 -23.55
N TYR A 225 -10.82 15.54 -22.25
CA TYR A 225 -11.80 14.85 -21.41
C TYR A 225 -12.82 15.84 -20.81
N ARG A 226 -14.07 15.39 -20.62
CA ARG A 226 -15.14 16.19 -19.99
C ARG A 226 -14.80 16.54 -18.54
N LYS A 227 -14.31 15.56 -17.79
CA LYS A 227 -13.63 15.74 -16.50
C LYS A 227 -12.13 15.56 -16.76
N PRO A 228 -11.32 16.62 -16.66
CA PRO A 228 -9.88 16.51 -16.89
C PRO A 228 -9.23 15.46 -15.99
N LEU A 229 -8.36 14.64 -16.58
CA LEU A 229 -7.56 13.65 -15.86
C LEU A 229 -6.22 14.27 -15.45
N GLN A 230 -5.82 14.10 -14.20
CA GLN A 230 -4.47 14.45 -13.78
C GLN A 230 -3.54 13.27 -14.07
N ILE A 231 -2.97 13.26 -15.27
CA ILE A 231 -2.03 12.22 -15.69
C ILE A 231 -0.68 12.44 -15.01
N LEU A 232 -0.27 11.46 -14.22
CA LEU A 232 0.99 11.45 -13.48
C LEU A 232 2.06 10.64 -14.22
N ARG A 233 1.66 9.57 -14.93
CA ARG A 233 2.62 8.70 -15.61
C ARG A 233 2.10 8.15 -16.92
N GLY A 234 3.02 7.88 -17.86
CA GLY A 234 2.73 7.13 -19.08
C GLY A 234 3.73 6.01 -19.32
N TRP A 235 3.25 4.88 -19.83
CA TRP A 235 4.07 3.74 -20.23
C TRP A 235 3.46 3.02 -21.43
N ARG A 236 4.22 2.95 -22.53
CA ARG A 236 3.75 2.40 -23.81
C ARG A 236 2.42 3.05 -24.24
N HIS A 237 1.33 2.30 -24.23
CA HIS A 237 -0.02 2.76 -24.64
C HIS A 237 -0.93 3.06 -23.46
N TYR A 238 -0.37 3.12 -22.24
CA TYR A 238 -1.09 3.37 -21.01
C TYR A 238 -0.72 4.73 -20.40
N LEU A 239 -1.72 5.39 -19.85
CA LEU A 239 -1.60 6.56 -18.99
C LEU A 239 -2.14 6.21 -17.61
N TYR A 240 -1.56 6.79 -16.56
CA TYR A 240 -1.95 6.58 -15.18
C TYR A 240 -2.27 7.91 -14.54
N ASP A 241 -3.42 7.99 -13.89
CA ASP A 241 -3.86 9.19 -13.21
C ASP A 241 -3.34 9.28 -11.76
N GLN A 242 -3.78 10.30 -11.03
CA GLN A 242 -3.38 10.58 -9.66
C GLN A 242 -3.86 9.55 -8.63
N HIS A 243 -4.70 8.59 -9.02
CA HIS A 243 -5.10 7.46 -8.20
C HIS A 243 -4.61 6.13 -8.77
N GLY A 244 -3.71 6.15 -9.77
CA GLY A 244 -3.18 4.95 -10.39
C GLY A 244 -4.15 4.24 -11.35
N ARG A 245 -5.29 4.85 -11.69
CA ARG A 245 -6.22 4.26 -12.67
C ARG A 245 -5.56 4.19 -14.05
N THR A 246 -5.78 3.09 -14.76
CA THR A 246 -5.17 2.85 -16.07
C THR A 246 -6.09 3.37 -17.18
N HIS A 247 -5.54 4.19 -18.07
CA HIS A 247 -6.23 4.73 -19.24
C HIS A 247 -5.47 4.33 -20.51
N LEU A 248 -6.19 4.06 -21.60
CA LEU A 248 -5.58 3.80 -22.91
C LEU A 248 -5.33 5.11 -23.66
N THR A 249 -4.17 5.23 -24.32
CA THR A 249 -3.88 6.32 -25.26
C THR A 249 -3.72 5.79 -26.68
N PRO A 250 -4.32 6.44 -27.69
CA PRO A 250 -4.16 6.06 -29.10
C PRO A 250 -2.80 6.45 -29.69
N THR A 251 -1.93 7.12 -28.92
CA THR A 251 -0.59 7.56 -29.39
C THR A 251 0.51 6.69 -28.77
N THR A 252 1.38 6.16 -29.63
CA THR A 252 2.37 5.10 -29.34
C THR A 252 3.49 5.49 -28.36
N THR A 253 3.57 6.76 -27.94
CA THR A 253 4.67 7.26 -27.11
C THR A 253 4.21 8.42 -26.24
N CYS A 254 3.90 8.15 -24.97
CA CYS A 254 3.86 9.18 -23.94
C CYS A 254 4.76 8.76 -22.77
N ARG A 255 6.00 9.24 -22.76
CA ARG A 255 6.82 9.24 -21.53
C ARG A 255 6.47 10.51 -20.77
N MET A 256 5.38 10.47 -19.99
CA MET A 256 5.15 11.47 -18.94
C MET A 256 5.73 10.91 -17.65
N SER A 257 6.61 11.67 -16.99
CA SER A 257 7.27 11.29 -15.75
C SER A 257 6.93 12.31 -14.66
N VAL A 258 5.83 12.09 -13.94
CA VAL A 258 5.54 12.80 -12.68
C VAL A 258 4.88 11.83 -11.70
N THR A 259 5.67 11.00 -11.01
CA THR A 259 5.19 10.37 -9.77
C THR A 259 6.41 10.05 -8.92
N ARG A 260 6.62 10.78 -7.82
CA ARG A 260 7.49 10.30 -6.74
C ARG A 260 6.70 9.21 -6.02
N ILE A 261 7.28 8.03 -5.85
CA ILE A 261 6.94 7.23 -4.67
C ILE A 261 7.34 8.11 -3.49
N HIS A 262 6.37 8.48 -2.65
CA HIS A 262 6.62 9.32 -1.50
C HIS A 262 7.15 8.44 -0.38
N ALA A 263 8.36 7.90 -0.57
CA ALA A 263 9.14 7.35 0.52
C ALA A 263 9.85 8.52 1.20
N SER A 264 9.41 8.85 2.40
CA SER A 264 10.08 9.86 3.24
C SER A 264 10.99 9.14 4.24
N PRO A 265 12.23 9.60 4.44
CA PRO A 265 13.05 9.10 5.54
C PRO A 265 12.44 9.57 6.87
N LEU A 266 12.32 8.65 7.84
CA LEU A 266 12.07 8.97 9.25
C LEU A 266 13.38 9.31 9.98
#